data_AF-A0A925ZZX5-F1
#
_entry.id   AF-A0A925ZZX5-F1
#
_cell.length_a   1.000
_cell.length_b   1.000
_cell.length_c   1.000
_cell.angle_alpha   90.00
_cell.angle_beta   90.00
_cell.angle_gamma   90.00
#
_symmetry.space_group_name_H-M   'P 1'
#
loop_
_entity.id
_entity.type
_entity.pdbx_description
1 polymer ?
#
loop_
_entity_poly.entity_id
_entity_poly.type
_entity_poly.pdbx_seq_one_letter_code
_entity_poly.pdbx_strand_id
1 'polypeptide(L)'
;MLRSTTSISLTIVRTLLLWLLSNLGGTCLLGLGFGFALTHRLNDSTIAITAGLLAAIVTLPLVPLAVPFFAVLSRYCPDWSRRSMALLGVGLFFLLANELLRFLLPFASLGGLLEMSLPYLATGLLTVFWLYSPGGKTSTAALWTKKRVARI
;
A
#
# COMPACT_ATOMS: atom_id res chain seq x y z
N MET A 1 -16.78 0.48 -23.82
CA MET A 1 -17.06 0.43 -22.37
C MET A 1 -16.23 -0.61 -21.60
N LEU A 2 -16.18 -1.89 -22.01
CA LEU A 2 -15.46 -2.96 -21.30
C LEU A 2 -13.96 -2.71 -20.99
N ARG A 3 -13.23 -1.99 -21.86
CA ARG A 3 -11.78 -1.74 -21.71
C ARG A 3 -11.43 -0.75 -20.59
N SER A 4 -12.36 0.15 -20.25
CA SER A 4 -12.20 1.13 -19.17
C SER A 4 -12.39 0.46 -17.80
N THR A 5 -13.45 -0.33 -17.66
CA THR A 5 -13.79 -1.03 -16.41
C THR A 5 -12.71 -2.01 -15.96
N THR A 6 -12.09 -2.74 -16.90
CA THR A 6 -10.97 -3.66 -16.59
C THR A 6 -9.72 -2.91 -16.12
N SER A 7 -9.45 -1.72 -16.66
CA SER A 7 -8.31 -0.90 -16.25
C SER A 7 -8.48 -0.29 -14.86
N ILE A 8 -9.71 0.11 -14.51
CA ILE A 8 -10.06 0.63 -13.19
C ILE A 8 -10.00 -0.49 -12.16
N SER A 9 -10.64 -1.63 -12.45
CA SER A 9 -10.62 -2.82 -11.58
C SER A 9 -9.18 -3.27 -11.29
N LEU A 10 -8.32 -3.33 -12.30
CA LEU A 10 -6.91 -3.69 -12.11
C LEU A 10 -6.16 -2.68 -11.23
N THR A 11 -6.45 -1.38 -11.39
CA THR A 11 -5.82 -0.32 -10.59
C THR A 11 -6.25 -0.42 -9.13
N ILE A 12 -7.54 -0.66 -8.87
CA ILE A 12 -8.07 -0.88 -7.52
C ILE A 12 -7.44 -2.13 -6.90
N VAL A 13 -7.39 -3.26 -7.61
CA VAL A 13 -6.79 -4.49 -7.09
C VAL A 13 -5.32 -4.31 -6.74
N ARG A 14 -4.54 -3.67 -7.62
CA ARG A 14 -3.12 -3.40 -7.33
C ARG A 14 -2.93 -2.47 -6.13
N THR A 15 -3.81 -1.47 -5.98
CA THR A 15 -3.79 -0.55 -4.85
C THR A 15 -4.21 -1.25 -3.57
N LEU A 16 -5.21 -2.13 -3.60
CA LEU A 16 -5.61 -2.97 -2.48
C LEU A 16 -4.47 -3.89 -2.03
N LEU A 17 -3.78 -4.54 -2.98
CA LEU A 17 -2.61 -5.35 -2.66
C LEU A 17 -1.49 -4.51 -2.04
N LEU A 18 -1.24 -3.33 -2.60
CA LEU A 18 -0.25 -2.40 -2.05
C LEU A 18 -0.60 -1.99 -0.62
N TRP A 19 -1.84 -1.56 -0.40
CA TRP A 19 -2.36 -1.18 0.92
C TRP A 19 -2.26 -2.34 1.91
N LEU A 20 -2.66 -3.56 1.50
CA LEU A 20 -2.68 -4.72 2.36
C LEU A 20 -1.26 -5.14 2.77
N LEU A 21 -0.34 -5.26 1.80
CA LEU A 21 1.05 -5.66 2.08
C LEU A 21 1.80 -4.58 2.85
N SER A 22 1.53 -3.30 2.58
CA SER A 22 2.12 -2.20 3.35
C SER A 22 1.66 -2.22 4.80
N ASN A 23 0.35 -2.37 5.05
CA ASN A 23 -0.21 -2.44 6.40
C ASN A 23 0.23 -3.70 7.17
N LEU A 24 0.12 -4.88 6.56
CA LEU A 24 0.57 -6.13 7.17
C LEU A 24 2.08 -6.12 7.43
N GLY A 25 2.87 -5.74 6.42
CA GLY A 25 4.32 -5.68 6.53
C GLY A 25 4.76 -4.66 7.58
N GLY A 26 4.17 -3.46 7.57
CA GLY A 26 4.50 -2.40 8.52
C GLY A 26 4.13 -2.78 9.96
N THR A 27 2.95 -3.39 10.16
CA THR A 27 2.51 -3.90 11.47
C THR A 27 3.41 -5.03 11.97
N CYS A 28 3.81 -5.95 11.08
CA CYS A 28 4.73 -7.03 11.41
C CYS A 28 6.11 -6.49 11.81
N LEU A 29 6.68 -5.57 11.02
CA LEU A 29 7.96 -4.93 11.33
C LEU A 29 7.89 -4.12 12.62
N LEU A 30 6.77 -3.45 12.91
CA LEU A 30 6.57 -2.78 14.19
C LEU A 30 6.51 -3.75 15.36
N GLY A 31 5.76 -4.85 15.22
CA GLY A 31 5.70 -5.89 16.23
C GLY A 31 7.07 -6.52 16.51
N LEU A 32 7.86 -6.73 15.46
CA LEU A 32 9.25 -7.20 15.60
C LEU A 32 10.17 -6.13 16.20
N GLY A 33 10.02 -4.84 15.83
CA GLY A 33 10.80 -3.76 16.42
C GLY A 33 10.55 -3.59 17.92
N PHE A 34 9.28 -3.61 18.34
CA PHE A 34 8.90 -3.57 19.75
C PHE A 34 9.29 -4.85 20.50
N GLY A 35 9.01 -6.02 19.93
CA GLY A 35 9.24 -7.30 20.58
C GLY A 35 10.70 -7.78 20.61
N PHE A 36 11.55 -7.30 19.69
CA PHE A 36 12.93 -7.78 19.52
C PHE A 36 14.00 -6.77 19.93
N ALA A 37 13.73 -5.46 19.85
CA ALA A 37 14.76 -4.42 20.04
C ALA A 37 14.58 -3.52 21.27
N LEU A 38 13.37 -3.33 21.81
CA LEU A 38 13.15 -2.32 22.87
C LEU A 38 12.62 -2.87 24.20
N THR A 39 11.78 -3.91 24.21
CA THR A 39 11.21 -4.41 25.47
C THR A 39 10.78 -5.87 25.34
N HIS A 40 11.31 -6.74 26.20
CA HIS A 40 10.96 -8.16 26.30
C HIS A 40 9.52 -8.41 26.82
N ARG A 41 8.56 -7.52 26.54
CA ARG A 41 7.20 -7.55 27.08
C ARG A 41 6.19 -7.85 25.97
N LEU A 42 5.52 -9.00 26.09
CA LEU A 42 4.43 -9.44 25.21
C LEU A 42 3.28 -8.42 25.07
N ASN A 43 3.12 -7.53 26.06
CA ASN A 43 2.09 -6.49 26.04
C ASN A 43 2.30 -5.46 24.91
N ASP A 44 3.55 -5.25 24.50
CA ASP A 44 3.90 -4.24 23.49
C ASP A 44 3.56 -4.74 22.07
N SER A 45 3.55 -6.05 21.86
CA SER A 45 3.11 -6.68 20.61
C SER A 45 1.62 -6.47 20.34
N THR A 46 0.77 -6.54 21.37
CA THR A 46 -0.68 -6.28 21.25
C THR A 46 -0.96 -4.82 20.87
N ILE A 47 -0.17 -3.89 21.43
CA ILE A 47 -0.25 -2.47 21.09
C ILE A 47 0.14 -2.25 19.63
N ALA A 48 1.22 -2.87 19.16
CA ALA A 48 1.64 -2.79 17.76
C ALA A 48 0.58 -3.32 16.79
N ILE A 49 -0.03 -4.47 17.11
CA ILE A 49 -1.11 -5.06 16.29
C ILE A 49 -2.34 -4.15 16.28
N THR A 50 -2.75 -3.63 17.44
CA THR A 50 -3.94 -2.78 17.55
C THR A 50 -3.73 -1.45 16.82
N ALA A 51 -2.56 -0.83 16.97
CA ALA A 51 -2.19 0.38 16.25
C ALA A 51 -2.15 0.13 14.74
N GLY A 52 -1.60 -1.00 14.30
CA GLY A 52 -1.56 -1.37 12.88
C GLY A 52 -2.93 -1.66 12.28
N LEU A 53 -3.82 -2.31 13.01
CA LEU A 53 -5.21 -2.52 12.59
C LEU A 53 -5.96 -1.18 12.46
N LEU A 54 -5.77 -0.28 13.43
CA LEU A 54 -6.36 1.04 13.39
C LEU A 54 -5.85 1.86 12.19
N ALA A 55 -4.54 1.84 11.95
CA ALA A 55 -3.93 2.47 10.78
C ALA A 55 -4.49 1.89 9.48
N ALA A 56 -4.67 0.57 9.39
CA ALA A 56 -5.27 -0.07 8.23
C ALA A 56 -6.71 0.43 7.99
N ILE A 57 -7.55 0.46 9.03
CA ILE A 57 -8.94 0.92 8.94
C ILE A 57 -9.00 2.39 8.49
N VAL A 58 -8.21 3.26 9.12
CA VAL A 58 -8.18 4.70 8.82
C VAL A 58 -7.70 4.98 7.41
N THR A 59 -6.79 4.16 6.87
CA THR A 59 -6.22 4.37 5.53
C THR A 59 -6.97 3.67 4.40
N LEU A 60 -7.87 2.73 4.71
CA LEU A 60 -8.66 2.00 3.71
C LEU A 60 -9.46 2.94 2.76
N PRO A 61 -10.07 4.05 3.23
CA PRO A 61 -10.75 5.01 2.35
C PRO A 61 -9.85 5.69 1.32
N LEU A 62 -8.52 5.65 1.48
CA LEU A 62 -7.57 6.21 0.52
C LEU A 62 -7.39 5.33 -0.71
N VAL A 63 -7.71 4.03 -0.64
CA VAL A 63 -7.57 3.09 -1.76
C VAL A 63 -8.32 3.53 -3.03
N PRO A 64 -9.61 3.91 -3.00
CA PRO A 64 -10.30 4.36 -4.20
C PRO A 64 -9.72 5.65 -4.81
N LEU A 65 -9.01 6.49 -4.03
CA LEU A 65 -8.35 7.70 -4.53
C LEU A 65 -7.17 7.41 -5.47
N ALA A 66 -6.67 6.18 -5.52
CA ALA A 66 -5.66 5.79 -6.50
C ALA A 66 -6.18 5.93 -7.94
N VAL A 67 -7.46 5.70 -8.20
CA VAL A 67 -8.04 5.81 -9.55
C VAL A 67 -7.93 7.25 -10.10
N PRO A 68 -8.46 8.29 -9.42
CA PRO A 68 -8.29 9.66 -9.88
C PRO A 68 -6.82 10.10 -9.87
N PHE A 69 -5.99 9.64 -8.92
CA PHE A 69 -4.56 9.92 -8.91
C PHE A 69 -3.86 9.45 -10.20
N PHE A 70 -4.01 8.17 -10.56
CA PHE A 70 -3.40 7.64 -11.79
C PHE A 70 -4.01 8.28 -13.04
N ALA A 71 -5.30 8.60 -13.05
CA ALA A 71 -5.95 9.29 -14.15
C ALA A 71 -5.36 10.70 -14.38
N VAL A 72 -5.09 11.45 -13.31
CA VAL A 72 -4.46 12.77 -13.37
C VAL A 72 -3.00 12.65 -13.83
N LEU A 73 -2.19 11.80 -13.19
CA LEU A 73 -0.78 11.66 -13.54
C LEU A 73 -0.55 11.16 -14.96
N SER A 74 -1.37 10.22 -15.45
CA SER A 74 -1.27 9.75 -16.84
C SER A 74 -1.60 10.83 -17.87
N ARG A 75 -2.37 11.86 -17.51
CA ARG A 75 -2.66 13.00 -18.39
C ARG A 75 -1.53 14.04 -18.37
N TYR A 76 -1.01 14.38 -17.19
CA TYR A 76 0.01 15.43 -17.04
C TYR A 76 1.45 14.93 -17.26
N CYS A 77 1.70 13.64 -17.00
CA CYS A 77 3.01 13.00 -17.11
C CYS A 77 2.92 11.72 -17.97
N PRO A 78 2.61 11.82 -19.27
CA PRO A 78 2.36 10.65 -20.12
C PRO A 78 3.58 9.73 -20.27
N ASP A 79 4.80 10.28 -20.21
CA ASP A 79 6.05 9.53 -20.36
C ASP A 79 6.50 8.81 -19.07
N TRP A 80 5.81 9.05 -17.96
CA TRP A 80 6.18 8.42 -16.70
C TRP A 80 5.81 6.94 -16.68
N SER A 81 6.74 6.12 -16.21
CA SER A 81 6.45 4.71 -15.97
C SER A 81 5.40 4.57 -14.87
N ARG A 82 4.53 3.54 -14.97
CA ARG A 82 3.56 3.23 -13.90
C ARG A 82 4.23 3.00 -12.54
N ARG A 83 5.47 2.50 -12.52
CA ARG A 83 6.28 2.33 -11.31
C ARG A 83 6.59 3.69 -10.68
N SER A 84 7.05 4.66 -11.47
CA SER A 84 7.35 6.02 -11.00
C SER A 84 6.10 6.70 -10.43
N MET A 85 4.97 6.59 -11.13
CA MET A 85 3.67 7.09 -10.63
C MET A 85 3.26 6.41 -9.32
N ALA A 86 3.43 5.09 -9.21
CA ALA A 86 3.11 4.34 -8.00
C ALA A 86 4.01 4.73 -6.82
N LEU A 87 5.31 4.92 -7.03
CA LEU A 87 6.24 5.39 -6.00
C LEU A 87 5.85 6.77 -5.47
N LEU A 88 5.52 7.70 -6.37
CA LEU A 88 5.03 9.02 -5.97
C LEU A 88 3.71 8.92 -5.20
N GLY A 89 2.79 8.07 -5.67
CA GLY A 89 1.53 7.80 -4.98
C GLY A 89 1.75 7.28 -3.57
N VAL A 90 2.63 6.29 -3.38
CA VAL A 90 2.96 5.77 -2.04
C VAL A 90 3.46 6.86 -1.12
N GLY A 91 4.39 7.71 -1.57
CA GLY A 91 4.89 8.82 -0.76
C GLY A 91 3.78 9.80 -0.36
N LEU A 92 2.95 10.23 -1.31
CA LEU A 92 1.87 11.18 -1.06
C LEU A 92 0.76 10.61 -0.16
N PHE A 93 0.28 9.40 -0.47
CA PHE A 93 -0.76 8.75 0.32
C PHE A 93 -0.26 8.34 1.71
N PHE A 94 1.03 8.04 1.87
CA PHE A 94 1.64 7.85 3.18
C PHE A 94 1.59 9.12 4.03
N LEU A 95 1.97 10.28 3.48
CA LEU A 95 1.88 11.54 4.20
C LEU A 95 0.44 11.90 4.54
N LEU A 96 -0.48 11.73 3.59
CA LEU A 96 -1.92 11.95 3.79
C LEU A 96 -2.49 11.04 4.88
N ALA A 97 -2.10 9.77 4.89
CA ALA A 97 -2.48 8.80 5.92
C ALA A 97 -2.00 9.23 7.32
N ASN A 98 -0.76 9.72 7.42
CA ASN A 98 -0.21 10.19 8.70
C ASN A 98 -0.90 11.47 9.19
N GLU A 99 -1.21 12.42 8.31
CA GLU A 99 -2.01 13.59 8.69
C GLU A 99 -3.42 13.19 9.13
N LEU A 100 -4.07 12.26 8.43
CA LEU A 100 -5.38 11.74 8.84
C LEU A 100 -5.31 11.08 10.23
N LEU A 101 -4.30 10.25 10.48
CA LEU A 101 -4.07 9.63 11.79
C LEU A 101 -3.81 10.68 12.88
N ARG A 102 -3.08 11.75 12.59
CA ARG A 102 -2.85 12.85 13.52
C ARG A 102 -4.13 13.59 13.90
N PHE A 103 -5.09 13.73 12.97
CA PHE A 103 -6.40 14.30 13.29
C PHE A 103 -7.27 13.38 14.15
N LEU A 104 -7.12 12.06 14.01
CA LEU A 104 -7.93 11.08 14.73
C LEU A 104 -7.33 10.67 16.08
N LEU A 105 -6.02 10.79 16.25
CA LEU A 105 -5.30 10.27 17.41
C LEU A 105 -4.45 11.35 18.09
N PRO A 106 -4.37 11.33 19.44
CA PRO A 106 -3.67 12.35 20.21
C PRO A 106 -2.15 12.15 20.15
N PHE A 107 -1.54 12.34 18.98
CA PHE A 107 -0.09 12.34 18.84
C PHE A 107 0.48 13.71 19.16
N ALA A 108 1.56 13.74 19.96
CA ALA A 108 2.23 14.97 20.36
C ALA A 108 2.90 15.72 19.19
N SER A 109 3.34 15.00 18.15
CA SER A 109 3.94 15.60 16.96
C SER A 109 3.80 14.69 15.73
N LEU A 110 3.85 15.30 14.55
CA LEU A 110 3.90 14.56 13.27
C LEU A 110 5.21 13.75 13.16
N GLY A 111 6.32 14.27 13.69
CA GLY A 111 7.62 13.60 13.64
C GLY A 111 7.61 12.23 14.32
N GLY A 112 7.09 12.16 15.55
CA GLY A 112 6.99 10.87 16.26
C GLY A 112 6.03 9.88 15.57
N LEU A 113 4.98 10.38 14.92
CA LEU A 113 4.07 9.55 14.13
C LEU A 113 4.76 9.01 12.86
N LEU A 114 5.58 9.83 12.19
CA LEU A 114 6.36 9.42 11.01
C LEU A 114 7.43 8.39 11.33
N GLU A 115 8.12 8.53 12.48
CA GLU A 115 9.08 7.54 12.94
C GLU A 115 8.41 6.20 13.20
N MET A 116 7.25 6.21 13.86
CA MET A 116 6.46 5.00 14.10
C MET A 116 5.90 4.42 12.80
N SER A 117 5.55 5.25 11.81
CA SER A 117 4.95 4.77 10.57
C SER A 117 5.97 4.42 9.47
N LEU A 118 7.26 4.68 9.69
CA LEU A 118 8.34 4.39 8.74
C LEU A 118 8.34 2.93 8.23
N PRO A 119 8.06 1.90 9.05
CA PRO A 119 7.99 0.52 8.56
C PRO A 119 6.91 0.30 7.50
N TYR A 120 5.79 1.04 7.55
CA TYR A 120 4.73 0.97 6.53
C TYR A 120 5.16 1.59 5.21
N LEU A 121 5.94 2.68 5.27
CA LEU A 121 6.51 3.28 4.06
C LEU A 121 7.50 2.33 3.40
N ALA A 122 8.42 1.74 4.19
CA ALA A 122 9.40 0.79 3.69
C ALA A 122 8.74 -0.41 3.00
N THR A 123 7.73 -1.01 3.63
CA THR A 123 6.98 -2.15 3.06
C THR A 123 6.14 -1.73 1.84
N GLY A 124 5.59 -0.51 1.84
CA GLY A 124 4.91 0.06 0.68
C GLY A 124 5.83 0.20 -0.53
N LEU A 125 7.04 0.74 -0.34
CA LEU A 125 8.05 0.87 -1.40
C LEU A 125 8.50 -0.50 -1.93
N LEU A 126 8.78 -1.46 -1.05
CA LEU A 126 9.10 -2.83 -1.42
C LEU A 126 7.97 -3.48 -2.23
N THR A 127 6.72 -3.24 -1.83
CA THR A 127 5.54 -3.75 -2.53
C THR A 127 5.42 -3.15 -3.93
N VAL A 128 5.73 -1.85 -4.11
CA VAL A 128 5.78 -1.24 -5.45
C VAL A 128 6.86 -1.91 -6.31
N PHE A 129 8.06 -2.12 -5.78
CA PHE A 129 9.12 -2.79 -6.54
C PHE A 129 8.74 -4.22 -6.93
N TRP A 130 8.05 -4.95 -6.06
CA TRP A 130 7.55 -6.28 -6.35
C TRP A 130 6.42 -6.28 -7.39
N LEU A 131 5.37 -5.48 -7.19
CA LEU A 131 4.20 -5.39 -8.08
C LEU A 131 4.54 -4.89 -9.49
N TYR A 132 5.54 -4.03 -9.61
CA TYR A 132 5.98 -3.43 -10.87
C TYR A 132 7.33 -3.97 -11.35
N SER A 133 7.77 -5.11 -10.82
CA SER A 133 9.01 -5.75 -11.27
C SER A 133 8.90 -6.16 -12.75
N PRO A 134 9.95 -5.93 -13.57
CA PRO A 134 9.94 -6.28 -14.99
C PRO A 134 9.71 -7.78 -15.26
N GLY A 135 10.01 -8.67 -14.30
CA GLY A 135 9.73 -10.10 -14.39
C GLY A 135 8.24 -10.50 -14.25
N GLY A 136 7.36 -9.56 -13.88
CA GLY A 136 5.93 -9.81 -13.66
C GLY A 136 5.04 -9.75 -14.90
N LYS A 137 5.58 -9.40 -16.08
CA LYS A 137 4.83 -9.39 -17.35
C LYS A 137 4.35 -10.78 -17.78
N THR A 138 4.91 -11.84 -17.20
CA THR A 138 4.64 -13.24 -17.59
C THR A 138 3.73 -14.00 -16.61
N SER A 139 3.69 -13.66 -15.31
CA SER A 139 3.08 -14.56 -14.30
C SER A 139 1.61 -14.31 -13.95
N THR A 140 1.11 -13.07 -13.98
CA THR A 140 -0.31 -12.81 -13.66
C THR A 140 -1.24 -12.97 -14.87
N ALA A 141 -0.74 -12.75 -16.08
CA ALA A 141 -1.46 -13.09 -17.32
C ALA A 141 -1.60 -14.62 -17.49
N ALA A 142 -0.63 -15.41 -17.02
CA ALA A 142 -0.66 -16.87 -17.08
C ALA A 142 -1.71 -17.52 -16.14
N LEU A 143 -2.11 -16.84 -15.06
CA LEU A 143 -3.13 -17.33 -14.14
C LEU A 143 -4.56 -17.20 -14.69
N TRP A 144 -4.80 -16.30 -15.66
CA TRP A 144 -6.13 -16.06 -16.24
C TRP A 144 -6.33 -16.62 -17.65
N THR A 145 -5.26 -16.99 -18.37
CA THR A 145 -5.37 -17.56 -19.72
C THR A 145 -5.61 -19.06 -19.75
N LYS A 146 -5.41 -19.79 -18.64
CA LYS A 146 -5.57 -21.26 -18.63
C LYS A 146 -7.00 -21.78 -18.63
N LYS A 147 -8.03 -20.92 -18.71
CA LYS A 147 -9.45 -21.32 -18.68
C LYS A 147 -10.22 -21.09 -19.99
N ARG A 148 -9.55 -20.84 -21.12
CA ARG A 148 -10.22 -20.55 -22.40
C ARG A 148 -9.76 -21.39 -23.60
N VAL A 149 -9.25 -22.59 -23.38
CA VAL A 149 -8.99 -23.58 -24.44
C VAL A 149 -9.50 -24.94 -23.99
N ALA A 150 -10.82 -25.14 -24.08
CA ALA A 150 -11.47 -26.44 -24.08
C ALA A 150 -12.93 -26.25 -24.54
N ARG A 151 -13.09 -26.01 -25.84
CA ARG A 151 -14.31 -26.32 -26.59
C ARG A 151 -13.99 -26.12 -28.08
N ILE A 152 -13.56 -27.20 -28.71
CA ILE A 152 -13.86 -27.53 -30.09
C ILE A 152 -14.61 -28.85 -30.00
#